data_AF-A0A941IWR8-F1
#
_entry.id   AF-A0A941IWR8-F1
#
_cell.length_a   1.000
_cell.length_b   1.000
_cell.length_c   1.000
_cell.angle_alpha   90.00
_cell.angle_beta   90.00
_cell.angle_gamma   90.00
#
_symmetry.space_group_name_H-M   'P 1'
#
loop_
_entity.id
_entity.type
_entity.pdbx_description
1 polymer ?
#
loop_
_entity_poly.entity_id
_entity_poly.type
_entity_poly.pdbx_seq_one_letter_code
_entity_poly.pdbx_strand_id
1 'polypeptide(L)'
;ALAWMTISFRRNVVGPFVNATRLIDGIARGNLSVHIPTDFARREIRAMFDAIRVLRINSIERRRLEVERAHLMQELSRMAETDPLTQLLNRRAFEDRAGAMCKSPQPKARLIALIMFDIDHFKRINDTYGHAVGDEALRTVAR
;
A
#
# COMPACT_ATOMS: atom_id res chain seq x y z
N ALA A 1 22.04 50.66 -18.20
CA ALA A 1 21.61 49.62 -19.16
C ALA A 1 21.97 48.20 -18.68
N LEU A 2 23.26 47.90 -18.47
CA LEU A 2 23.74 46.57 -18.03
C LEU A 2 23.07 46.03 -16.75
N ALA A 3 22.93 46.85 -15.70
CA ALA A 3 22.28 46.43 -14.46
C ALA A 3 20.80 46.03 -14.62
N TRP A 4 20.05 46.74 -15.48
CA TRP A 4 18.67 46.39 -15.79
C TRP A 4 18.57 45.10 -16.61
N MET A 5 19.54 44.88 -17.50
CA MET A 5 19.63 43.67 -18.30
C MET A 5 19.94 42.45 -17.43
N THR A 6 20.86 42.56 -16.46
CA THR A 6 21.19 41.47 -15.53
C THR A 6 20.04 41.15 -14.59
N ILE A 7 19.36 42.16 -14.05
CA ILE A 7 18.17 41.97 -13.20
C ILE A 7 17.05 41.31 -14.00
N SER A 8 16.77 41.79 -15.22
CA SER A 8 15.75 41.23 -16.10
C SER A 8 16.08 39.78 -16.49
N PHE A 9 17.34 39.49 -16.83
CA PHE A 9 17.78 38.14 -17.17
C PHE A 9 17.65 37.18 -15.97
N ARG A 10 18.09 37.61 -14.78
CA ARG A 10 17.97 36.80 -13.56
C ARG A 10 16.51 36.51 -13.22
N ARG A 11 15.61 37.50 -13.33
CA ARG A 11 14.19 37.36 -13.03
C ARG A 11 13.43 36.53 -14.06
N ASN A 12 13.68 36.77 -15.35
CA ASN A 12 12.88 36.20 -16.44
C ASN A 12 13.47 34.92 -17.04
N VAL A 13 14.71 34.55 -16.70
CA VAL A 13 15.37 33.33 -17.20
C VAL A 13 15.84 32.47 -16.03
N VAL A 14 16.81 32.94 -15.26
CA VAL A 14 17.49 32.10 -14.24
C VAL A 14 16.53 31.66 -13.13
N GLY A 15 15.72 32.58 -12.60
CA GLY A 15 14.76 32.30 -11.53
C GLY A 15 13.78 31.16 -11.86
N PRO A 16 13.08 31.21 -13.00
CA PRO A 16 12.21 30.13 -13.46
C PRO A 16 12.88 28.74 -13.53
N PHE A 17 14.12 28.64 -14.03
CA PHE A 17 14.84 27.35 -14.10
C PHE A 17 15.21 26.81 -12.72
N VAL A 18 15.68 27.68 -11.81
CA VAL A 18 15.98 27.28 -10.43
C VAL A 18 14.71 26.81 -9.72
N ASN A 19 13.58 27.49 -9.95
CA ASN A 19 12.30 27.08 -9.39
C ASN A 19 11.82 25.73 -9.95
N ALA A 20 11.87 25.56 -11.27
CA ALA A 20 11.53 24.30 -11.93
C ALA A 20 12.33 23.11 -11.37
N THR A 21 13.64 23.28 -11.18
CA THR A 21 14.51 22.24 -10.62
C THR A 21 14.07 21.84 -9.20
N ARG A 22 13.76 22.82 -8.35
CA ARG A 22 13.25 22.57 -6.99
C ARG A 22 11.89 21.88 -6.98
N LEU A 23 11.00 22.24 -7.90
CA LEU A 23 9.70 21.60 -8.04
C LEU A 23 9.83 20.14 -8.46
N ILE A 24 10.72 19.86 -9.42
CA ILE A 24 10.97 18.49 -9.89
C ILE A 24 11.55 17.64 -8.75
N ASP A 25 12.58 18.13 -8.04
CA ASP A 25 13.15 17.41 -6.88
C ASP A 25 12.10 17.19 -5.78
N GLY A 26 11.25 18.18 -5.51
CA GLY A 26 10.13 18.06 -4.58
C GLY A 26 9.15 16.96 -4.97
N ILE A 27 8.70 16.94 -6.23
CA ILE A 27 7.80 15.90 -6.75
C ILE A 27 8.46 14.52 -6.70
N ALA A 28 9.74 14.42 -7.08
CA ALA A 28 10.49 13.17 -7.05
C ALA A 28 10.63 12.59 -5.62
N ARG A 29 10.70 13.47 -4.61
CA ARG A 29 10.70 13.10 -3.19
C ARG A 29 9.30 12.87 -2.60
N GLY A 30 8.25 12.96 -3.43
CA GLY A 30 6.86 12.75 -3.01
C GLY A 30 6.18 13.97 -2.38
N ASN A 31 6.79 15.15 -2.42
CA ASN A 31 6.13 16.40 -2.04
C ASN A 31 5.23 16.89 -3.18
N LEU A 32 3.96 16.49 -3.14
CA LEU A 32 2.98 16.77 -4.20
C LEU A 32 2.14 18.04 -3.93
N SER A 33 2.31 18.68 -2.76
CA SER A 33 1.63 19.92 -2.38
C SER A 33 2.30 21.18 -2.93
N VAL A 34 3.33 21.01 -3.76
CA VAL A 34 4.09 22.13 -4.33
C VAL A 34 3.21 23.00 -5.25
N HIS A 35 3.27 24.32 -5.02
CA HIS A 35 2.63 25.31 -5.89
C HIS A 35 3.46 25.49 -7.16
N ILE A 36 2.86 25.17 -8.31
CA ILE A 36 3.47 25.34 -9.63
C ILE A 36 2.92 26.66 -10.19
N PRO A 37 3.77 27.68 -10.42
CA PRO A 37 3.31 28.95 -10.98
C PRO A 37 2.70 28.76 -12.38
N THR A 38 1.66 29.53 -12.68
CA THR A 38 0.87 29.41 -13.92
C THR A 38 1.04 30.60 -14.85
N ASP A 39 1.53 31.73 -14.34
CA ASP A 39 1.61 32.97 -15.09
C ASP A 39 3.04 33.28 -15.54
N PHE A 40 3.35 32.87 -16.77
CA PHE A 40 4.61 33.17 -17.43
C PHE A 40 4.37 33.76 -18.82
N ALA A 41 4.81 35.00 -19.04
CA ALA A 41 4.68 35.67 -20.34
C ALA A 41 5.42 34.93 -21.48
N ARG A 42 6.54 34.25 -21.17
CA ARG A 42 7.32 33.49 -22.16
C ARG A 42 6.72 32.10 -22.38
N ARG A 43 6.47 31.76 -23.64
CA ARG A 43 5.82 30.51 -24.05
C ARG A 43 6.62 29.28 -23.66
N GLU A 44 7.95 29.31 -23.82
CA GLU A 44 8.85 28.19 -23.52
C GLU A 44 8.86 27.87 -22.02
N ILE A 45 8.88 28.92 -21.18
CA ILE A 45 8.83 28.77 -19.72
C ILE A 45 7.46 28.23 -19.31
N ARG A 46 6.38 28.79 -19.86
CA ARG A 46 5.02 28.29 -19.61
C ARG A 46 4.91 26.79 -19.95
N ALA A 47 5.38 26.38 -21.12
CA ALA A 47 5.37 24.98 -21.55
C ALA A 47 6.17 24.06 -20.60
N MET A 48 7.32 24.51 -20.11
CA MET A 48 8.10 23.76 -19.11
C MET A 48 7.30 23.57 -17.81
N PHE A 49 6.67 24.61 -17.27
CA PHE A 49 5.87 24.50 -16.04
C PHE A 49 4.57 23.69 -16.25
N ASP A 50 3.97 23.73 -17.44
CA ASP A 50 2.86 22.86 -17.78
C ASP A 50 3.27 21.38 -17.81
N ALA A 51 4.47 21.06 -18.34
CA ALA A 51 5.02 19.71 -18.28
C ALA A 51 5.26 19.25 -16.82
N ILE A 52 5.78 20.12 -15.95
CA ILE A 52 5.94 19.83 -14.52
C ILE A 52 4.57 19.58 -13.86
N ARG A 53 3.53 20.31 -14.26
CA ARG A 53 2.15 20.08 -13.78
C ARG A 53 1.64 18.70 -14.16
N VAL A 54 1.84 18.28 -15.40
CA VAL A 54 1.51 16.93 -15.87
C VAL A 54 2.29 15.87 -15.07
N LEU A 55 3.60 16.06 -14.87
CA LEU A 55 4.41 15.16 -14.06
C LEU A 55 3.88 15.04 -12.62
N ARG A 56 3.50 16.15 -11.99
CA ARG A 56 2.90 16.15 -10.65
C ARG A 56 1.59 15.36 -10.62
N ILE A 57 0.68 15.61 -11.57
CA ILE A 57 -0.61 14.91 -11.65
C ILE A 57 -0.38 13.40 -11.83
N ASN A 58 0.51 13.00 -12.74
CA ASN A 58 0.86 11.60 -12.93
C ASN A 58 1.47 10.97 -11.67
N SER A 59 2.25 11.73 -10.90
CA SER A 59 2.84 11.25 -9.64
C SER A 59 1.77 11.04 -8.56
N ILE A 60 0.76 11.91 -8.49
CA ILE A 60 -0.41 11.75 -7.60
C ILE A 60 -1.19 10.49 -7.97
N GLU A 61 -1.52 10.32 -9.26
CA GLU A 61 -2.28 9.16 -9.73
C GLU A 61 -1.51 7.86 -9.52
N ARG A 62 -0.21 7.83 -9.80
CA ARG A 62 0.66 6.67 -9.48
C ARG A 62 0.59 6.32 -8.01
N ARG A 63 0.69 7.31 -7.12
CA ARG A 63 0.64 7.06 -5.68
C ARG A 63 -0.71 6.50 -5.24
N ARG A 64 -1.80 6.99 -5.83
CA ARG A 64 -3.14 6.46 -5.58
C ARG A 64 -3.26 4.99 -6.01
N LEU A 65 -2.79 4.66 -7.20
CA LEU A 65 -2.79 3.29 -7.73
C LEU A 65 -1.93 2.35 -6.89
N GLU A 66 -0.79 2.81 -6.38
CA GLU A 66 0.05 2.03 -5.47
C GLU A 66 -0.69 1.66 -4.17
N VAL A 67 -1.39 2.63 -3.59
CA VAL A 67 -2.19 2.40 -2.37
C VAL A 67 -3.32 1.41 -2.62
N GLU A 68 -4.06 1.59 -3.72
CA GLU A 68 -5.14 0.68 -4.11
C GLU A 68 -4.63 -0.73 -4.40
N ARG A 69 -3.50 -0.85 -5.11
CA ARG A 69 -2.84 -2.13 -5.35
C ARG A 69 -2.44 -2.80 -4.05
N ALA A 70 -1.84 -2.06 -3.11
CA ALA A 70 -1.46 -2.61 -1.81
C ALA A 70 -2.68 -3.14 -1.03
N HIS A 71 -3.79 -2.42 -1.05
CA HIS A 71 -5.05 -2.86 -0.46
C HIS A 71 -5.57 -4.15 -1.08
N LEU A 72 -5.67 -4.21 -2.42
CA LEU A 72 -6.13 -5.40 -3.14
C LEU A 72 -5.22 -6.61 -2.90
N MET A 73 -3.89 -6.39 -2.86
CA MET A 73 -2.95 -7.46 -2.53
C MET A 73 -3.16 -7.99 -1.10
N GLN A 74 -3.43 -7.11 -0.13
CA GLN A 74 -3.75 -7.52 1.23
C GLN A 74 -5.04 -8.33 1.30
N GLU A 75 -6.10 -7.92 0.58
CA GLU A 75 -7.36 -8.66 0.53
C GLU A 75 -7.20 -10.02 -0.14
N LEU A 76 -6.49 -10.08 -1.27
CA LEU A 76 -6.18 -11.35 -1.94
C LEU A 76 -5.37 -12.28 -1.05
N SER A 77 -4.37 -11.76 -0.33
CA SER A 77 -3.59 -12.55 0.63
C SER A 77 -4.49 -13.10 1.72
N ARG A 78 -5.39 -12.28 2.29
CA ARG A 78 -6.35 -12.71 3.30
C ARG A 78 -7.25 -13.82 2.76
N MET A 79 -7.88 -13.62 1.60
CA MET A 79 -8.75 -14.63 0.98
C MET A 79 -8.01 -15.94 0.67
N ALA A 80 -6.73 -15.86 0.26
CA ALA A 80 -5.91 -17.02 -0.05
C ALA A 80 -5.40 -17.75 1.21
N GLU A 81 -5.28 -17.06 2.34
CA GLU A 81 -4.74 -17.60 3.59
C GLU A 81 -5.81 -18.02 4.60
N THR A 82 -7.06 -17.57 4.46
CA THR A 82 -8.12 -17.86 5.45
C THR A 82 -9.14 -18.88 4.95
N ASP A 83 -9.68 -19.68 5.86
CA ASP A 83 -10.87 -20.48 5.64
C ASP A 83 -12.13 -19.58 5.59
N PRO A 84 -13.00 -19.69 4.56
CA PRO A 84 -14.12 -18.77 4.39
C PRO A 84 -15.20 -18.92 5.47
N LEU A 85 -15.35 -20.10 6.08
CA LEU A 85 -16.36 -20.35 7.10
C LEU A 85 -15.95 -19.76 8.45
N THR A 86 -14.72 -20.02 8.88
CA THR A 86 -14.20 -19.69 10.22
C THR A 86 -13.34 -18.43 10.27
N GLN A 87 -12.86 -17.94 9.12
CA GLN A 87 -11.89 -16.82 8.98
C GLN A 87 -10.53 -17.07 9.67
N LEU A 88 -10.29 -18.28 10.19
CA LEU A 88 -8.99 -18.73 10.66
C LEU A 88 -8.05 -18.99 9.49
N LEU A 89 -6.75 -19.18 9.77
CA LEU A 89 -5.83 -19.64 8.74
C LEU A 89 -6.33 -20.96 8.16
N ASN A 90 -6.36 -21.06 6.84
CA ASN A 90 -6.51 -22.34 6.19
C ASN A 90 -5.28 -23.21 6.46
N ARG A 91 -5.44 -24.51 6.21
CA ARG A 91 -4.42 -25.51 6.52
C ARG A 91 -3.07 -25.17 5.89
N ARG A 92 -3.05 -24.75 4.63
CA ARG A 92 -1.81 -24.39 3.93
C ARG A 92 -1.10 -23.22 4.61
N ALA A 93 -1.82 -22.13 4.87
CA ALA A 93 -1.26 -20.95 5.52
C ALA A 93 -0.78 -21.23 6.94
N PHE A 94 -1.50 -22.09 7.69
CA PHE A 94 -1.06 -22.57 8.99
C PHE A 94 0.27 -23.34 8.89
N GLU A 95 0.36 -24.33 7.99
CA GLU A 95 1.57 -25.15 7.80
C GLU A 95 2.77 -24.29 7.40
N ASP A 96 2.58 -23.34 6.48
CA ASP A 96 3.62 -22.41 6.03
C ASP A 96 4.14 -21.55 7.20
N ARG A 97 3.24 -20.94 7.98
CA ARG A 97 3.61 -20.10 9.14
C ARG A 97 4.26 -20.90 10.26
N ALA A 98 3.70 -22.05 10.62
CA ALA A 98 4.25 -22.94 11.63
C ALA A 98 5.66 -23.43 11.22
N GLY A 99 5.83 -23.82 9.95
CA GLY A 99 7.12 -24.22 9.40
C GLY A 99 8.16 -23.10 9.45
N ALA A 100 7.78 -21.86 9.13
CA ALA A 100 8.66 -20.69 9.23
C ALA A 100 9.07 -20.42 10.69
N MET A 101 8.13 -20.53 11.65
CA MET A 101 8.43 -20.37 13.07
C MET A 101 9.46 -21.39 13.56
N CYS A 102 9.33 -22.66 13.15
CA CYS A 102 10.27 -23.72 13.53
C CYS A 102 11.67 -23.56 12.91
N LYS A 103 11.77 -22.93 11.72
CA LYS A 103 13.05 -22.75 11.00
C LYS A 103 13.81 -21.49 11.38
N SER A 104 13.16 -20.51 12.00
CA SER A 104 13.80 -19.25 12.38
C SER A 104 14.94 -19.49 13.39
N PRO A 105 16.12 -18.85 13.27
CA PRO A 105 17.17 -18.94 14.27
C PRO A 105 16.66 -18.31 15.57
N GLN A 106 16.26 -19.15 16.52
CA GLN A 106 15.72 -18.68 17.79
C GLN A 106 16.86 -18.47 18.79
N PRO A 107 16.80 -17.43 19.64
CA PRO A 107 17.61 -17.38 20.86
C PRO A 107 17.39 -18.68 21.63
N LYS A 108 18.42 -19.18 22.33
CA LYS A 108 18.52 -20.52 22.97
C LYS A 108 17.40 -20.92 23.97
N ALA A 109 16.29 -20.20 24.06
CA ALA A 109 15.24 -20.42 25.06
C ALA A 109 13.79 -20.32 24.54
N ARG A 110 13.53 -20.21 23.23
CA ARG A 110 12.13 -20.16 22.74
C ARG A 110 11.61 -21.56 22.44
N LEU A 111 10.72 -22.05 23.30
CA LEU A 111 9.97 -23.29 23.12
C LEU A 111 8.69 -23.00 22.33
N ILE A 112 8.40 -23.83 21.32
CA ILE A 112 7.13 -23.80 20.59
C ILE A 112 6.26 -24.96 21.10
N ALA A 113 5.01 -24.66 21.46
CA ALA A 113 3.98 -25.65 21.74
C ALA A 113 2.89 -25.57 20.66
N LEU A 114 2.33 -26.72 20.30
CA LEU A 114 1.20 -26.84 19.38
C LEU A 114 0.06 -27.58 20.09
N ILE A 115 -1.15 -27.05 19.98
CA ILE A 115 -2.38 -27.69 20.46
C ILE A 115 -3.21 -28.08 19.24
N MET A 116 -3.65 -29.34 19.21
CA MET A 116 -4.56 -29.87 18.22
C MET A 116 -5.78 -30.42 18.95
N PHE A 117 -6.97 -29.98 18.54
CA PHE A 117 -8.24 -30.40 19.12
C PHE A 117 -9.31 -30.50 18.03
N ASP A 118 -10.41 -31.18 18.35
CA ASP A 118 -11.58 -31.36 17.48
C ASP A 118 -12.88 -31.18 18.28
N ILE A 119 -14.00 -30.95 17.60
CA ILE A 119 -15.32 -30.85 18.23
C ILE A 119 -15.93 -32.25 18.37
N ASP A 120 -16.03 -32.73 19.61
CA ASP A 120 -16.61 -34.03 19.90
C ASP A 120 -18.05 -34.17 19.37
N HIS A 121 -18.34 -35.31 18.75
CA HIS A 121 -19.66 -35.65 18.21
C HIS A 121 -20.23 -34.62 17.21
N PHE A 122 -19.39 -33.86 16.49
CA PHE A 122 -19.86 -32.84 15.54
C PHE A 122 -20.83 -33.37 14.47
N LYS A 123 -20.64 -34.62 14.01
CA LYS A 123 -21.58 -35.28 13.09
C LYS A 123 -23.01 -35.34 13.64
N ARG A 124 -23.18 -35.59 14.95
CA ARG A 124 -24.50 -35.63 15.58
C ARG A 124 -25.19 -34.26 15.54
N ILE A 125 -24.43 -33.17 15.65
CA ILE A 125 -24.95 -31.81 15.51
C ILE A 125 -25.48 -31.62 14.09
N ASN A 126 -24.71 -31.98 13.07
CA ASN A 126 -25.14 -31.90 11.66
C ASN A 126 -26.36 -32.77 11.38
N ASP A 127 -26.38 -34.01 11.87
CA ASP A 127 -27.46 -34.96 11.62
C ASP A 127 -28.77 -34.56 12.32
N THR A 128 -28.68 -33.87 13.48
CA THR A 128 -29.84 -33.48 14.29
C THR A 128 -30.40 -32.09 13.92
N TYR A 129 -29.51 -31.14 13.61
CA TYR A 129 -29.88 -29.73 13.44
C TYR A 129 -29.58 -29.19 12.03
N GLY A 130 -28.99 -30.01 11.17
CA GLY A 130 -28.60 -29.64 9.81
C GLY A 130 -27.24 -28.93 9.72
N HIS A 131 -26.67 -28.91 8.52
CA HIS A 131 -25.34 -28.33 8.26
C HIS A 131 -25.23 -26.84 8.59
N ALA A 132 -26.31 -26.06 8.42
CA ALA A 132 -26.29 -24.63 8.74
C ALA A 132 -25.99 -24.36 10.22
N VAL A 133 -26.50 -25.22 11.12
CA VAL A 133 -26.22 -25.13 12.56
C VAL A 133 -24.82 -25.64 12.89
N GLY A 134 -24.33 -26.66 12.17
CA GLY A 134 -22.93 -27.09 12.26
C GLY A 134 -21.95 -25.98 11.88
N ASP A 135 -22.24 -25.26 10.80
CA ASP A 135 -21.45 -24.09 10.35
C ASP A 135 -21.42 -22.99 11.41
N GLU A 136 -22.54 -22.73 12.10
CA GLU A 136 -22.60 -21.77 13.21
C GLU A 136 -21.78 -22.24 14.42
N ALA A 137 -21.82 -23.53 14.75
CA ALA A 137 -20.99 -24.10 15.81
C ALA A 137 -19.49 -23.94 15.48
N LEU A 138 -19.08 -24.21 14.24
CA LEU A 138 -17.70 -23.99 13.79
C LEU A 138 -17.29 -22.50 13.88
N ARG A 139 -18.16 -21.57 13.44
CA ARG A 139 -17.91 -20.13 13.60
C ARG A 139 -17.77 -19.71 15.06
N THR A 140 -18.55 -20.33 15.95
CA THR A 140 -18.53 -20.00 17.38
C THR A 140 -17.25 -20.48 18.04
N VAL A 141 -16.78 -21.69 17.69
CA VAL A 141 -15.51 -22.24 18.21
C VAL A 141 -14.29 -21.48 17.66
N ALA A 142 -14.40 -20.90 16.46
CA ALA A 142 -13.32 -20.16 15.81
C ALA A 142 -13.12 -18.71 16.30
N ARG A 143 -14.02 -18.18 17.14
CA ARG A 143 -13.93 -16.84 17.72
C ARG A 143 -13.08 -16.82 18.99
#